data_AF-A0AAW2Q110-F1
#
_entry.id   AF-A0AAW2Q110-F1
#
_cell.length_a   1.000
_cell.length_b   1.000
_cell.length_c   1.000
_cell.angle_alpha   90.00
_cell.angle_beta   90.00
_cell.angle_gamma   90.00
#
_symmetry.space_group_name_H-M   'P 1'
#
loop_
_entity.id
_entity.type
_entity.pdbx_description
1 polymer ?
#
loop_
_entity_poly.entity_id
_entity_poly.type
_entity_poly.pdbx_seq_one_letter_code
_entity_poly.pdbx_strand_id
1 'polypeptide(L)' 'LHLQRTDSLKMPMGCQPPKFQPFDGKGNPKQHMAHFIKMCNNAGTCGDHLVKQFVRSLKGNAFD' A
#
# COMPACT_ATOMS: atom_id res chain seq x y z
N LEU A 1 -15.32 20.40 -2.89
CA LEU A 1 -14.33 19.84 -3.85
C LEU A 1 -13.02 20.60 -3.69
N HIS A 2 -11.93 19.95 -3.32
CA HIS A 2 -10.61 20.12 -3.95
C HIS A 2 -9.63 19.13 -3.31
N LEU A 3 -9.61 17.92 -3.86
CA LEU A 3 -8.65 16.83 -3.64
C LEU A 3 -7.24 17.18 -4.18
N GLN A 4 -6.90 18.47 -4.22
CA GLN A 4 -5.98 19.02 -5.22
C GLN A 4 -4.54 19.23 -4.72
N ARG A 5 -4.06 18.43 -3.77
CA ARG A 5 -2.67 18.52 -3.28
C ARG A 5 -1.84 17.23 -3.40
N THR A 6 -2.42 16.13 -3.89
CA THR A 6 -1.72 14.83 -3.85
C THR A 6 -1.57 14.17 -5.23
N ASP A 7 -1.70 14.93 -6.31
CA ASP A 7 -1.49 14.44 -7.70
C ASP A 7 -0.13 14.83 -8.29
N SER A 8 0.68 15.65 -7.60
CA SER A 8 1.93 16.20 -8.16
C SER A 8 3.23 15.50 -7.73
N LEU A 9 3.18 14.44 -6.92
CA LEU A 9 4.34 13.56 -6.75
C LEU A 9 4.38 12.58 -7.93
N LYS A 10 4.96 13.01 -9.07
CA LYS A 10 5.20 12.13 -10.22
C LYS A 10 5.92 10.88 -9.72
N MET A 11 5.29 9.71 -9.92
CA MET A 11 5.89 8.42 -9.63
C MET A 11 7.26 8.28 -10.32
N PRO A 12 8.26 7.69 -9.67
CA PRO A 12 9.47 7.28 -10.37
C PRO A 12 9.09 6.36 -11.53
N MET A 13 9.51 6.71 -12.75
CA MET A 13 9.35 5.86 -13.95
C MET A 13 10.10 4.55 -13.70
N GLY A 14 9.40 3.53 -13.21
CA GLY A 14 9.99 2.23 -12.81
C GLY A 14 9.26 1.56 -11.66
N CYS A 15 8.53 2.32 -10.83
CA CYS A 15 7.67 1.74 -9.81
C CYS A 15 6.37 1.24 -10.47
N GLN A 16 6.31 -0.03 -10.87
CA GLN A 16 5.00 -0.65 -11.10
C GLN A 16 4.33 -0.86 -9.73
N PRO A 17 3.15 -0.24 -9.48
CA PRO A 17 2.45 -0.43 -8.23
C PRO A 17 1.96 -1.88 -8.16
N PRO A 18 2.39 -2.66 -7.17
CA PRO A 18 1.83 -3.98 -6.97
C PRO A 18 0.37 -3.85 -6.52
N LYS A 19 -0.50 -4.74 -6.99
CA LYS A 19 -1.89 -4.78 -6.51
C LYS A 19 -1.92 -5.42 -5.12
N PHE A 20 -2.25 -4.62 -4.12
CA PHE A 20 -2.61 -5.13 -2.80
C PHE A 20 -4.01 -5.72 -2.83
N GLN A 21 -4.16 -6.90 -2.25
CA GLN A 21 -5.47 -7.48 -2.01
C GLN A 21 -6.11 -6.74 -0.83
N PRO A 22 -7.41 -6.37 -0.90
CA PRO A 22 -8.09 -5.74 0.21
C PRO A 22 -8.05 -6.63 1.47
N PHE A 23 -7.81 -6.02 2.62
CA PHE A 23 -7.83 -6.69 3.92
C PHE A 23 -8.87 -6.01 4.80
N ASP A 24 -9.92 -6.75 5.15
CA ASP A 24 -11.06 -6.28 5.94
C ASP A 24 -10.89 -6.50 7.44
N GLY A 25 -9.70 -6.93 7.87
CA GLY A 25 -9.40 -7.33 9.25
C GLY A 25 -9.68 -8.81 9.53
N LYS A 26 -10.28 -9.56 8.60
CA LYS A 26 -10.54 -11.00 8.77
C LYS A 26 -9.38 -11.84 8.21
N GLY A 27 -9.05 -12.92 8.91
CA GLY A 27 -7.94 -13.81 8.56
C GLY A 27 -6.71 -13.57 9.44
N ASN A 28 -5.50 -13.73 8.89
CA ASN A 28 -4.26 -13.61 9.64
C ASN A 28 -3.52 -12.29 9.33
N PRO A 29 -3.59 -11.28 10.22
CA PRO A 29 -2.90 -10.01 10.03
C PRO A 29 -1.38 -10.17 9.86
N LYS A 30 -0.77 -11.17 10.52
CA LYS A 30 0.69 -11.40 10.42
C LYS A 30 1.10 -11.81 9.02
N GLN A 31 0.29 -12.61 8.33
CA GLN A 31 0.56 -12.98 6.93
C GLN A 31 0.39 -11.79 5.99
N HIS A 32 -0.64 -10.96 6.21
CA HIS A 32 -0.85 -9.74 5.43
C HIS A 32 0.34 -8.77 5.57
N MET A 33 0.83 -8.58 6.80
CA MET A 33 2.00 -7.75 7.08
C MET A 33 3.29 -8.35 6.51
N ALA A 34 3.50 -9.66 6.61
CA ALA A 34 4.66 -10.33 6.02
C ALA A 34 4.68 -10.19 4.48
N HIS A 35 3.51 -10.27 3.84
CA HIS A 35 3.38 -10.03 2.40
C HIS A 35 3.73 -8.59 2.03
N PHE A 36 3.28 -7.60 2.81
CA PHE A 36 3.67 -6.20 2.66
C PHE A 36 5.19 -5.99 2.77
N ILE A 37 5.82 -6.54 3.81
CA ILE A 37 7.28 -6.41 4.05
C ILE A 37 8.08 -7.04 2.90
N LYS A 38 7.69 -8.24 2.46
CA LYS A 38 8.32 -8.91 1.31
C LYS A 38 8.25 -8.06 0.05
N MET A 39 7.12 -7.40 -0.16
CA MET A 39 6.91 -6.51 -1.29
C MET A 39 7.74 -5.23 -1.19
N CYS A 40 7.93 -4.69 0.02
CA CYS A 40 8.85 -3.57 0.27
C CYS A 40 10.30 -3.91 -0.08
N ASN A 41 10.77 -5.09 0.32
CA ASN A 41 12.13 -5.54 0.02
C ASN A 41 12.42 -5.69 -1.47
N ASN A 42 11.42 -6.04 -2.28
CA ASN A 42 11.56 -6.20 -3.73
C ASN A 42 11.45 -4.89 -4.53
N ALA A 43 10.86 -3.83 -3.95
CA ALA A 43 10.46 -2.63 -4.67
C ALA A 43 11.48 -1.49 -4.64
N GLY A 44 12.66 -1.69 -4.05
CA GLY A 44 13.74 -0.68 -4.04
C GLY A 44 13.28 0.67 -3.48
N THR A 45 13.28 1.70 -4.32
CA THR A 45 12.97 3.11 -3.94
C THR A 45 11.47 3.45 -3.89
N CYS A 46 10.56 2.48 -4.02
CA CYS A 46 9.12 2.73 -4.07
C CYS A 46 8.41 2.76 -2.69
N GLY A 47 9.15 2.87 -1.58
CA GLY A 47 8.65 2.73 -0.21
C GLY A 47 7.40 3.58 0.10
N ASP A 48 7.44 4.87 -0.21
CA ASP A 48 6.31 5.79 0.04
C ASP A 48 5.04 5.39 -0.74
N HIS A 49 5.22 4.83 -1.94
CA HIS A 49 4.10 4.37 -2.75
C HIS A 49 3.49 3.10 -2.17
N LEU A 50 4.32 2.18 -1.68
CA LEU A 50 3.87 0.93 -1.08
C LEU A 50 3.09 1.18 0.21
N VAL A 51 3.55 2.10 1.07
CA VAL A 51 2.82 2.49 2.28
C VAL A 51 1.44 3.04 1.92
N LYS A 52 1.34 3.91 0.91
CA LYS A 52 0.05 4.44 0.42
C LYS A 52 -0.86 3.33 -0.10
N GLN A 53 -0.36 2.37 -0.86
CA GLN A 53 -1.17 1.25 -1.38
C GLN A 53 -1.60 0.29 -0.28
N PHE A 54 -0.74 0.04 0.69
CA PHE A 54 -1.05 -0.79 1.85
C PHE A 54 -2.20 -0.17 2.66
N VAL A 55 -2.11 1.11 3.01
CA VAL A 55 -3.19 1.81 3.73
C VAL A 55 -4.50 1.79 2.93
N ARG A 56 -4.45 1.90 1.60
CA ARG A 56 -5.65 1.81 0.73
C ARG A 56 -6.25 0.40 0.66
N SER A 57 -5.48 -0.63 0.98
CA SER A 57 -5.94 -2.02 1.00
C SER A 57 -6.70 -2.36 2.28
N LEU A 58 -6.41 -1.66 3.37
CA LEU A 58 -7.10 -1.81 4.65
C LEU A 58 -8.54 -1.30 4.54
N LYS A 59 -9.49 -2.08 5.07
CA LYS A 59 -10.92 -1.78 5.07
C LYS A 59 -11.57 -2.29 6.36
N GLY A 60 -12.75 -1.75 6.68
CA GLY A 60 -13.55 -2.21 7.81
C GLY A 60 -12.77 -2.17 9.13
N ASN A 61 -12.81 -3.26 9.88
CA ASN A 61 -12.18 -3.38 11.19
C ASN A 61 -10.64 -3.55 11.12
N ALA A 62 -10.02 -3.46 9.94
CA ALA A 62 -8.56 -3.48 9.82
C ALA A 62 -7.86 -2.27 10.47
N PHE A 63 -8.61 -1.23 10.84
CA PHE A 63 -8.12 -0.03 11.52
C PHE A 63 -8.46 0.01 13.03
N ASP A 64 -9.20 -0.98 13.53
CA ASP A 64 -9.52 -1.16 14.95
C ASP A 64 -8.34 -1.82 15.67
#